data_AF-A0A8U0LLF0-F1
#
_entry.id   AF-A0A8U0LLF0-F1
#
_cell.length_a   1.000
_cell.length_b   1.000
_cell.length_c   1.000
_cell.angle_alpha   90.00
_cell.angle_beta   90.00
_cell.angle_gamma   90.00
#
_symmetry.space_group_name_H-M   'P 1'
#
loop_
_entity.id
_entity.type
_entity.pdbx_description
1 polymer ?
#
loop_
_entity_poly.entity_id
_entity_poly.type
_entity_poly.pdbx_seq_one_letter_code
_entity_poly.pdbx_strand_id
1 'polypeptide(L)'
;MVVEDVPADDSPLCPAPAPVVRVRCRKATPGCSHCGRKCPEYDDGVGERRRPIDQAGAGLERWIFRASHSRIPKIVEPCGKTHGREDNILGTIGLGHSNARPEAFNDKIKITIHMAYVFRHVDNLIAMIKLRCSGLPIHLPTPIL
;
A
#
# COMPACT_ATOMS: atom_id res chain seq x y z
N MET A 1 -5.06 0.12 -14.93
CA MET A 1 -6.07 1.00 -14.31
C MET A 1 -6.99 1.47 -15.41
N VAL A 2 -8.29 1.56 -15.15
CA VAL A 2 -9.24 2.24 -16.04
C VAL A 2 -9.71 3.48 -15.30
N VAL A 3 -9.56 4.65 -15.93
CA VAL A 3 -10.14 5.91 -15.45
C VAL A 3 -11.61 5.82 -15.82
N GLU A 4 -12.49 5.87 -14.83
CA GLU A 4 -13.93 5.74 -15.11
C GLU A 4 -14.54 7.09 -15.43
N ASP A 5 -14.22 8.13 -14.66
CA ASP A 5 -14.57 9.52 -14.97
C ASP A 5 -13.65 10.47 -14.22
N VAL A 6 -13.49 11.69 -14.75
CA VAL A 6 -12.74 12.80 -14.12
C VAL A 6 -13.74 13.92 -13.81
N PRO A 7 -14.48 13.84 -12.68
CA PRO A 7 -15.23 14.99 -12.22
C PRO A 7 -14.28 16.09 -11.72
N ALA A 8 -14.67 17.34 -11.93
CA ALA A 8 -14.06 18.48 -11.25
C ALA A 8 -14.50 18.48 -9.78
N ASP A 9 -13.56 18.71 -8.86
CA ASP A 9 -13.89 19.01 -7.47
C ASP A 9 -14.25 20.49 -7.34
N ASP A 10 -15.55 20.77 -7.24
CA ASP A 10 -16.10 22.13 -7.04
C ASP A 10 -16.19 22.52 -5.55
N SER A 11 -15.46 21.80 -4.67
CA SER A 11 -15.44 22.09 -3.24
C SER A 11 -14.81 23.47 -2.95
N PRO A 12 -15.46 24.34 -2.15
CA PRO A 12 -15.01 25.73 -1.92
C PRO A 12 -13.72 25.88 -1.10
N LEU A 13 -13.05 24.77 -0.79
CA LEU A 13 -11.76 24.72 -0.09
C LEU A 13 -10.55 24.66 -1.05
N CYS A 14 -10.78 24.53 -2.35
CA CYS A 14 -9.75 24.47 -3.38
C CYS A 14 -9.70 25.81 -4.16
N PRO A 15 -8.53 26.47 -4.30
CA PRO A 15 -8.41 27.76 -4.99
C PRO A 15 -8.58 27.68 -6.53
N ALA A 16 -8.72 26.47 -7.10
CA ALA A 16 -9.05 26.20 -8.50
C ALA A 16 -9.61 24.76 -8.63
N PRO A 17 -10.45 24.47 -9.65
CA PRO A 17 -11.00 23.13 -9.85
C PRO A 17 -9.88 22.12 -10.10
N ALA A 18 -9.72 21.16 -9.19
CA ALA A 18 -8.74 20.09 -9.30
C ALA A 18 -9.39 18.83 -9.88
N PRO A 19 -8.80 18.20 -10.92
CA PRO A 19 -9.35 16.96 -11.48
C PRO A 19 -9.19 15.81 -10.47
N VAL A 20 -10.30 15.23 -10.05
CA VAL A 20 -10.29 14.04 -9.19
C VAL A 20 -10.35 12.81 -10.07
N VAL A 21 -9.21 12.15 -10.24
CA VAL A 21 -9.14 10.91 -11.03
C VAL A 21 -9.64 9.74 -10.18
N ARG A 22 -10.86 9.27 -10.46
CA ARG A 22 -11.35 7.99 -9.91
C ARG A 22 -10.80 6.84 -10.76
N VAL A 23 -9.91 6.06 -10.15
CA VAL A 23 -9.34 4.85 -10.77
C VAL A 23 -9.95 3.59 -10.19
N ARG A 24 -10.40 2.66 -11.06
CA ARG A 24 -10.61 1.26 -10.68
C ARG A 24 -9.43 0.39 -11.10
N CYS A 25 -9.03 -0.51 -10.21
CA CYS A 25 -8.01 -1.50 -10.49
C CYS A 25 -8.60 -2.57 -11.43
N ARG A 26 -7.98 -2.79 -12.60
CA ARG A 26 -8.50 -3.68 -13.67
C ARG A 26 -8.43 -5.17 -13.35
N LYS A 27 -7.95 -5.56 -12.16
CA LYS A 27 -7.84 -6.98 -11.83
C LYS A 27 -9.25 -7.53 -11.63
N ALA A 28 -9.72 -8.30 -12.60
CA ALA A 28 -10.82 -9.22 -12.39
C ALA A 28 -10.52 -10.00 -11.09
N THR A 29 -11.51 -10.09 -10.20
CA THR A 29 -11.33 -10.88 -8.98
C THR A 29 -10.97 -12.30 -9.42
N PRO A 30 -9.79 -12.85 -9.07
CA PRO A 30 -9.42 -14.18 -9.54
C PRO A 30 -10.48 -15.17 -9.05
N GLY A 31 -11.21 -15.76 -9.98
CA GLY A 31 -12.05 -16.92 -9.70
C GLY A 31 -11.16 -18.14 -9.46
N CYS A 32 -11.68 -19.16 -8.79
CA CYS A 32 -10.99 -20.44 -8.71
C CYS A 32 -10.66 -20.95 -10.13
N SER A 33 -9.41 -21.31 -10.40
CA SER A 33 -8.96 -21.81 -11.70
C SER A 33 -9.64 -23.11 -12.15
N HIS A 34 -10.29 -23.82 -11.23
CA HIS A 34 -10.98 -25.07 -11.49
C HIS A 34 -12.49 -24.91 -11.75
N CYS A 35 -13.17 -24.03 -11.03
CA CYS A 35 -14.63 -23.89 -11.12
C CYS A 35 -15.13 -22.50 -11.52
N GLY A 36 -14.24 -21.53 -11.73
CA GLY A 36 -14.56 -20.15 -12.15
C GLY A 36 -15.30 -19.31 -11.12
N ARG A 37 -15.80 -19.92 -10.03
CA ARG A 37 -16.52 -19.22 -8.96
C ARG A 37 -15.57 -18.36 -8.14
N LYS A 38 -16.05 -17.19 -7.73
CA LYS A 38 -15.38 -16.36 -6.74
C LYS A 38 -15.46 -17.06 -5.38
N CYS A 39 -14.34 -17.14 -4.67
CA CYS A 39 -14.35 -17.60 -3.28
C CYS A 39 -15.18 -16.60 -2.44
N PRO A 40 -16.24 -17.04 -1.75
CA PRO A 40 -17.11 -16.14 -0.98
C PRO A 40 -16.38 -15.45 0.18
N GLU A 41 -15.22 -15.99 0.59
CA GLU A 41 -14.36 -15.42 1.63
C GLU A 41 -13.43 -14.31 1.09
N TYR A 42 -13.36 -14.10 -0.24
CA TYR A 42 -12.45 -13.14 -0.86
C TYR A 42 -13.09 -11.76 -0.96
N ASP A 43 -12.41 -10.77 -0.37
CA ASP A 43 -12.86 -9.37 -0.30
C ASP A 43 -13.17 -8.78 -1.69
N ASP A 44 -14.29 -8.07 -1.79
CA ASP A 44 -14.77 -7.43 -3.03
C ASP A 44 -14.03 -6.14 -3.36
N GLY A 45 -13.24 -5.62 -2.41
CA GLY A 45 -12.44 -4.40 -2.57
C GLY A 45 -13.26 -3.11 -2.55
N VAL A 46 -14.53 -3.16 -2.16
CA VAL A 46 -15.45 -2.02 -2.09
C VAL A 46 -15.69 -1.64 -0.63
N GLY A 47 -15.53 -0.35 -0.28
CA GLY A 47 -15.86 0.19 1.05
C GLY A 47 -14.66 0.63 1.90
N GLU A 48 -14.95 1.19 3.07
CA GLU A 48 -13.94 1.62 4.04
C GLU A 48 -13.27 0.40 4.69
N ARG A 49 -11.93 0.30 4.57
CA ARG A 49 -11.13 -0.83 5.06
C ARG A 49 -10.80 -0.72 6.55
N ARG A 50 -11.78 -0.33 7.36
CA ARG A 50 -11.68 -0.42 8.82
C ARG A 50 -12.41 -1.68 9.27
N ARG A 51 -11.68 -2.80 9.29
CA ARG A 51 -12.13 -3.98 10.02
C ARG A 51 -12.04 -3.64 11.51
N PRO A 52 -13.04 -3.96 12.34
CA PRO A 52 -12.88 -3.93 13.78
C PRO A 52 -11.64 -4.75 14.16
N ILE A 53 -10.82 -4.26 15.09
CA ILE A 53 -9.56 -4.91 15.47
C ILE A 53 -9.83 -6.38 15.89
N ASP A 54 -10.93 -6.62 16.59
CA ASP A 54 -11.36 -7.96 17.01
C ASP A 54 -11.63 -8.90 15.82
N GLN A 55 -12.27 -8.38 14.75
CA GLN A 55 -12.51 -9.17 13.54
C GLN A 55 -11.21 -9.42 12.76
N ALA A 56 -10.29 -8.45 12.76
CA ALA A 56 -8.97 -8.59 12.14
C ALA A 56 -8.10 -9.61 12.89
N GLY A 57 -8.11 -9.58 14.22
CA GLY A 57 -7.44 -10.56 15.09
C GLY A 57 -7.93 -11.97 14.85
N ALA A 58 -9.24 -12.19 14.97
CA ALA A 58 -9.82 -13.51 14.72
C ALA A 58 -9.55 -14.04 13.29
N GLY A 59 -9.53 -13.13 12.29
CA GLY A 59 -9.17 -13.48 10.91
C GLY A 59 -7.70 -13.89 10.76
N LEU A 60 -6.81 -13.18 11.46
CA LEU A 60 -5.37 -13.43 11.46
C LEU A 60 -5.02 -14.74 12.16
N GLU A 61 -5.57 -14.97 13.37
CA GLU A 61 -5.42 -16.24 14.10
C GLU A 61 -5.91 -17.43 13.27
N ARG A 62 -7.10 -17.31 12.65
CA ARG A 62 -7.64 -18.35 11.76
C ARG A 62 -6.75 -18.59 10.54
N TRP A 63 -6.09 -17.55 10.03
CA TRP A 63 -5.12 -17.72 8.95
C TRP A 63 -3.84 -18.41 9.44
N ILE A 64 -3.27 -18.00 10.58
CA ILE A 64 -2.09 -18.59 11.20
C ILE A 64 -2.33 -20.09 11.47
N PHE A 65 -3.50 -20.44 12.00
CA PHE A 65 -3.90 -21.82 12.22
C PHE A 65 -3.90 -22.63 10.92
N ARG A 66 -4.53 -22.14 9.85
CA ARG A 66 -4.53 -22.83 8.55
C ARG A 66 -3.14 -22.90 7.90
N ALA A 67 -2.36 -21.84 8.03
CA ALA A 67 -1.04 -21.72 7.40
C ALA A 67 0.01 -22.62 8.07
N SER A 68 -0.01 -22.71 9.41
CA SER A 68 0.88 -23.60 10.19
C SER A 68 0.62 -25.09 9.92
N HIS A 69 -0.63 -25.47 9.64
CA HIS A 69 -1.01 -26.84 9.30
C HIS A 69 -0.88 -27.15 7.80
N SER A 70 -0.42 -26.20 6.98
CA SER A 70 -0.20 -26.41 5.56
C SER A 70 1.05 -27.25 5.30
N ARG A 71 0.99 -28.15 4.33
CA ARG A 71 2.16 -28.93 3.88
C ARG A 71 3.04 -28.16 2.88
N ILE A 72 2.66 -26.93 2.51
CA ILE A 72 3.38 -26.12 1.54
C ILE A 72 4.42 -25.24 2.27
N PRO A 73 5.73 -25.46 2.09
CA PRO A 73 6.75 -24.77 2.87
C PRO A 73 6.72 -23.24 2.68
N LYS A 74 6.38 -22.76 1.47
CA LYS A 74 6.20 -21.33 1.16
C LYS A 74 5.03 -20.67 1.91
N ILE A 75 4.10 -21.44 2.48
CA ILE A 75 2.98 -20.93 3.29
C ILE A 75 3.32 -20.98 4.79
N VAL A 76 4.07 -22.02 5.20
CA VAL A 76 4.50 -22.18 6.60
C VAL A 76 5.57 -21.14 6.97
N GLU A 77 6.49 -20.82 6.07
CA GLU A 77 7.57 -19.85 6.36
C GLU A 77 7.05 -18.43 6.71
N PRO A 78 6.10 -17.83 5.94
CA PRO A 78 5.46 -16.59 6.33
C PRO A 78 4.68 -16.69 7.64
N CYS A 79 4.10 -17.85 7.96
CA CYS A 79 3.29 -18.04 9.17
C CYS A 79 4.08 -17.67 10.44
N GLY A 80 5.30 -18.17 10.58
CA GLY A 80 6.16 -17.84 11.74
C GLY A 80 6.50 -16.35 11.83
N LYS A 81 6.76 -15.70 10.69
CA LYS A 81 7.05 -14.26 10.62
C LYS A 81 5.83 -13.40 10.96
N THR A 82 4.65 -13.84 10.54
CA THR A 82 3.38 -13.18 10.82
C THR A 82 3.00 -13.32 12.29
N HIS A 83 3.09 -14.53 12.85
CA HIS A 83 2.80 -14.80 14.26
C HIS A 83 3.72 -13.99 15.19
N GLY A 84 5.02 -13.94 14.92
CA GLY A 84 5.95 -13.11 15.70
C GLY A 84 5.75 -11.59 15.56
N ARG A 85 4.84 -11.11 14.70
CA ARG A 85 4.55 -9.68 14.46
C ARG A 85 3.07 -9.35 14.63
N GLU A 86 2.28 -10.24 15.24
CA GLU A 86 0.83 -10.12 15.34
C GLU A 86 0.39 -8.77 15.93
N ASP A 87 0.95 -8.38 17.06
CA ASP A 87 0.63 -7.10 17.72
C ASP A 87 0.91 -5.88 16.82
N ASN A 88 2.00 -5.91 16.06
CA ASN A 88 2.35 -4.82 15.13
C ASN A 88 1.36 -4.75 13.95
N ILE A 89 0.88 -5.90 13.48
CA ILE A 89 -0.11 -5.99 12.40
C ILE A 89 -1.45 -5.43 12.89
N LEU A 90 -1.90 -5.86 14.07
CA LEU A 90 -3.14 -5.36 14.67
C LEU A 90 -3.05 -3.87 15.02
N GLY A 91 -1.90 -3.42 15.53
CA GLY A 91 -1.64 -2.01 15.78
C GLY A 91 -1.72 -1.16 14.50
N THR A 92 -1.17 -1.65 13.39
CA THR A 92 -1.23 -0.95 12.08
C THR A 92 -2.66 -0.86 11.55
N ILE A 93 -3.46 -1.93 11.73
CA ILE A 93 -4.88 -1.97 11.35
C ILE A 93 -5.70 -1.02 12.24
N GLY A 94 -5.44 -0.99 13.54
CA GLY A 94 -6.10 -0.09 14.50
C GLY A 94 -5.84 1.39 14.20
N LEU A 95 -4.64 1.72 13.72
CA LEU A 95 -4.28 3.07 13.26
C LEU A 95 -4.90 3.43 11.88
N GLY A 96 -5.58 2.48 11.22
CA GLY A 96 -6.19 2.69 9.91
C GLY A 96 -5.19 2.94 8.79
N HIS A 97 -3.94 2.50 8.96
CA HIS A 97 -2.91 2.69 7.93
C HIS A 97 -3.11 1.70 6.77
N SER A 98 -3.42 2.24 5.59
CA SER A 98 -3.48 1.43 4.38
C SER A 98 -2.09 1.12 3.82
N ASN A 99 -1.93 -0.06 3.23
CA ASN A 99 -0.69 -0.47 2.56
C ASN A 99 -0.29 0.46 1.38
N ALA A 100 -1.21 1.29 0.89
CA ALA A 100 -0.96 2.17 -0.25
C ALA A 100 0.15 3.20 0.01
N ARG A 101 0.22 3.77 1.23
CA ARG A 101 1.25 4.76 1.56
C ARG A 101 2.66 4.14 1.64
N PRO A 102 2.89 3.07 2.44
CA PRO A 102 4.18 2.38 2.45
C PRO A 102 4.62 1.90 1.06
N GLU A 103 3.70 1.40 0.24
CA GLU A 103 4.04 0.93 -1.11
C GLU A 103 4.41 2.08 -2.06
N ALA A 104 3.72 3.21 -1.98
CA ALA A 104 4.10 4.41 -2.73
C ALA A 104 5.50 4.92 -2.34
N PHE A 105 5.89 4.83 -1.06
CA PHE A 105 7.25 5.11 -0.62
C PHE A 105 8.25 4.08 -1.17
N ASN A 106 7.92 2.79 -1.08
CA ASN A 106 8.74 1.71 -1.60
C ASN A 106 9.07 1.91 -3.08
N ASP A 107 8.08 2.25 -3.91
CA ASP A 107 8.29 2.49 -5.34
C ASP A 107 9.13 3.75 -5.60
N LYS A 108 8.91 4.84 -4.86
CA LYS A 108 9.79 6.03 -4.93
C LYS A 108 11.24 5.70 -4.54
N ILE A 109 11.44 4.85 -3.54
CA ILE A 109 12.78 4.40 -3.12
C ILE A 109 13.43 3.56 -4.22
N LYS A 110 12.71 2.58 -4.79
CA LYS A 110 13.23 1.75 -5.90
C LYS A 110 13.69 2.59 -7.09
N ILE A 111 12.90 3.60 -7.49
CA ILE A 111 13.26 4.52 -8.57
C ILE A 111 14.47 5.37 -8.18
N THR A 112 14.52 5.86 -6.94
CA THR A 112 15.67 6.63 -6.43
C THR A 112 16.94 5.80 -6.46
N ILE A 113 16.90 4.53 -6.05
CA ILE A 113 18.03 3.60 -6.10
C ILE A 113 18.50 3.39 -7.55
N HIS A 114 17.57 3.22 -8.50
CA HIS A 114 17.93 3.09 -9.92
C HIS A 114 18.66 4.32 -10.47
N MET A 115 18.24 5.53 -10.10
CA MET A 115 18.93 6.76 -10.54
C MET A 115 20.24 7.01 -9.78
N ALA A 116 20.35 6.46 -8.57
CA ALA A 116 21.45 6.67 -7.64
C ALA A 116 22.70 5.80 -7.92
N TYR A 117 22.75 5.07 -9.03
CA TYR A 117 23.87 4.19 -9.40
C TYR A 117 25.25 4.87 -9.37
N VAL A 118 25.27 6.21 -9.36
CA VAL A 118 26.49 7.04 -9.34
C VAL A 118 26.97 7.40 -7.92
N PHE A 119 26.18 7.16 -6.86
CA PHE A 119 26.62 7.50 -5.50
C PHE A 119 27.71 6.56 -4.99
N ARG A 120 28.85 7.15 -4.63
CA ARG A 120 29.98 6.44 -3.99
C ARG A 120 29.75 6.13 -2.50
N HIS A 121 28.77 6.78 -1.86
CA HIS A 121 28.47 6.64 -0.44
C HIS A 121 26.97 6.44 -0.19
N VAL A 122 26.63 5.52 0.73
CA VAL A 122 25.24 5.18 1.08
C VAL A 122 24.51 6.35 1.73
N ASP A 123 25.23 7.21 2.45
CA ASP A 123 24.64 8.39 3.10
C ASP A 123 24.04 9.38 2.09
N ASN A 124 24.64 9.50 0.91
CA ASN A 124 24.11 10.34 -0.18
C ASN A 124 22.80 9.76 -0.74
N LEU A 125 22.70 8.44 -0.85
CA LEU A 125 21.45 7.77 -1.22
C LEU A 125 20.37 7.98 -0.16
N ILE A 126 20.70 7.84 1.12
CA ILE A 126 19.77 8.06 2.24
C ILE A 126 19.28 9.52 2.25
N ALA A 127 20.18 10.49 2.07
CA ALA A 127 19.83 11.90 1.98
C ALA A 127 18.86 12.18 0.82
N MET A 128 19.11 11.60 -0.35
CA MET A 128 18.22 11.73 -1.51
C MET A 128 16.85 11.08 -1.28
N ILE A 129 16.81 9.90 -0.67
CA ILE A 129 15.55 9.23 -0.31
C ILE A 129 14.76 10.12 0.65
N LYS A 130 15.41 10.65 1.70
CA LYS A 130 14.78 11.57 2.66
C LYS A 130 14.23 12.79 1.97
N LEU A 131 14.99 13.43 1.08
CA LEU A 131 14.56 14.60 0.31
C LEU A 131 13.33 14.30 -0.58
N ARG A 132 13.34 13.18 -1.29
CA ARG A 132 12.27 12.79 -2.22
C ARG A 132 10.99 12.33 -1.52
N CYS A 133 11.11 11.78 -0.31
CA CYS A 133 9.99 11.21 0.45
C CYS A 133 9.40 12.19 1.49
N SER A 134 10.14 13.21 1.93
CA SER A 134 9.71 14.14 2.98
C SER A 134 8.67 15.17 2.53
N GLY A 135 8.49 15.37 1.23
CA GLY A 135 7.55 16.38 0.70
C GLY A 135 7.93 17.82 1.07
N LEU A 136 9.20 18.06 1.42
CA LEU A 136 9.69 19.39 1.77
C LEU A 136 9.49 20.35 0.60
N PRO A 137 8.94 21.55 0.83
CA PRO A 137 8.86 22.59 -0.19
C PRO A 137 10.27 23.09 -0.51
N ILE A 138 10.83 22.62 -1.63
CA ILE A 138 12.11 23.11 -2.13
C ILE A 138 11.79 24.37 -2.95
N HIS A 139 11.99 25.53 -2.34
CA HIS A 139 11.96 26.80 -3.07
C HIS A 139 13.26 26.95 -3.85
N LEU A 140 13.18 26.87 -5.18
CA LEU A 140 14.29 27.24 -6.04
C LEU A 140 14.52 28.75 -5.92
N PRO A 141 15.78 29.22 -5.82
CA PRO A 141 16.06 30.65 -5.82
C PRO A 141 15.51 31.26 -7.12
N THR A 142 14.68 32.30 -6.99
CA THR A 142 14.22 33.09 -8.13
C THR A 142 15.43 33.77 -8.76
N PRO A 143 15.62 33.65 -10.09
CA PRO A 143 16.70 34.35 -10.76
C PRO A 143 16.51 35.86 -10.56
N ILE A 144 17.56 36.49 -10.07
CA ILE A 144 17.64 37.94 -9.93
C ILE A 144 17.85 38.46 -11.36
N LEU A 145 16.82 39.06 -11.95
CA LEU A 145 16.94 39.86 -13.18
C LEU A 145 17.42 41.27 -12.80
#